data_AF-A0ABD6WJM8-F1
#
_entry.id   AF-A0ABD6WJM8-F1
#
_cell.length_a   1.000
_cell.length_b   1.000
_cell.length_c   1.000
_cell.angle_alpha   90.00
_cell.angle_beta   90.00
_cell.angle_gamma   90.00
#
_symmetry.space_group_name_H-M   'P 1'
#
loop_
_entity.id
_entity.type
_entity.pdbx_description
1 polymer ?
#
loop_
_entity_poly.entity_id
_entity_poly.type
_entity_poly.pdbx_seq_one_letter_code
_entity_poly.pdbx_strand_id
1 'polypeptide(L)'
;MDDQRPDELAELQRRAYGRGSDIERDPGALARLSALEARVRPAPGTARPDAAAPGNGITEDAAPDDAAPPADASADEASEPLGHAPPRRSRRRSLLLLAALAATAAVAVGATLLATAGDGQPGREVAVLPLSNGTDLPGWEGLGFDGSVTTEDFGGLTVVRQSLPADTGLTVVRQRRSSSAGSCLSIVRTADPQDGLFFQGCTAGAFPAVAQFTVTSAAPEALRERFPIGTSLRFALEGDEIRVRSDAR
;
A
#
# COMPACT_ATOMS: atom_id res chain seq x y z
N MET A 1 -13.38 33.94 27.40
CA MET A 1 -13.22 33.15 28.64
C MET A 1 -12.93 31.68 28.35
N ASP A 2 -12.62 31.31 27.09
CA ASP A 2 -12.32 29.93 26.72
C ASP A 2 -10.81 29.66 26.68
N ASP A 3 -9.99 30.69 26.51
CA ASP A 3 -8.54 30.67 26.27
C ASP A 3 -7.72 30.09 27.44
N GLN A 4 -8.23 30.25 28.67
CA GLN A 4 -7.58 29.71 29.87
C GLN A 4 -7.63 28.18 29.96
N ARG A 5 -8.45 27.50 29.13
CA ARG A 5 -8.59 26.03 29.13
C ARG A 5 -7.60 25.31 28.19
N PRO A 6 -7.33 25.78 26.95
CA PRO A 6 -6.20 25.32 26.16
C PRO A 6 -4.88 25.39 26.92
N ASP A 7 -4.63 26.51 27.61
CA ASP A 7 -3.40 26.71 28.39
C ASP A 7 -3.30 25.74 29.57
N GLU A 8 -4.40 25.52 30.30
CA GLU A 8 -4.47 24.53 31.39
C GLU A 8 -4.24 23.09 30.89
N LEU A 9 -4.86 22.70 29.77
CA LEU A 9 -4.68 21.39 29.18
C LEU A 9 -3.24 21.18 28.71
N ALA A 10 -2.64 22.16 28.03
CA ALA A 10 -1.27 22.09 27.55
C ALA A 10 -0.27 21.94 28.71
N GLU A 11 -0.49 22.64 29.83
CA GLU A 11 0.35 22.50 31.02
C GLU A 11 0.22 21.12 31.68
N LEU A 12 -0.99 20.62 31.84
CA LEU A 12 -1.21 19.27 32.39
C LEU A 12 -0.64 18.17 31.48
N GLN A 13 -0.72 18.33 30.16
CA GLN A 13 -0.08 17.43 29.20
C GLN A 13 1.45 17.51 29.24
N ARG A 14 2.05 18.68 29.48
CA ARG A 14 3.50 18.80 29.75
C ARG A 14 3.91 18.06 31.02
N ARG A 15 3.13 18.16 32.10
CA ARG A 15 3.40 17.45 33.37
C ARG A 15 3.20 15.94 33.28
N ALA A 16 2.32 15.46 32.39
CA ALA A 16 2.07 14.04 32.17
C ALA A 16 3.01 13.37 31.15
N TYR A 17 3.33 14.05 30.05
CA TYR A 17 4.00 13.45 28.89
C TYR A 17 5.31 14.15 28.51
N GLY A 18 5.69 15.22 29.23
CA GLY A 18 6.94 15.94 29.04
C GLY A 18 8.15 15.28 29.73
N ARG A 19 9.33 15.88 29.54
CA ARG A 19 10.55 15.45 30.23
C ARG A 19 10.46 15.80 31.72
N GLY A 20 10.59 14.77 32.56
CA GLY A 20 10.50 14.91 34.01
C GLY A 20 9.05 14.93 34.51
N SER A 21 8.22 13.97 34.07
CA SER A 21 6.83 13.88 34.50
C SER A 21 6.70 13.82 36.02
N ASP A 22 5.74 14.58 36.53
CA ASP A 22 5.47 14.70 37.96
C ASP A 22 4.00 14.46 38.33
N ILE A 23 3.11 14.40 37.33
CA ILE A 23 1.66 14.36 37.51
C ILE A 23 1.20 13.12 38.30
N GLU A 24 1.96 12.02 38.28
CA GLU A 24 1.67 10.80 39.04
C GLU A 24 1.71 11.02 40.56
N ARG A 25 2.34 12.12 41.02
CA ARG A 25 2.35 12.56 42.42
C ARG A 25 1.15 13.44 42.78
N ASP A 26 0.34 13.82 41.80
CA ASP A 26 -0.80 14.73 41.91
C ASP A 26 -2.07 14.09 41.30
N PRO A 27 -2.80 13.25 42.05
CA PRO A 27 -4.00 12.58 41.55
C PRO A 27 -5.13 13.56 41.19
N GLY A 28 -5.11 14.79 41.73
CA GLY A 28 -6.04 15.85 41.36
C GLY A 28 -5.78 16.37 39.94
N ALA A 29 -4.51 16.64 39.62
CA ALA A 29 -4.08 17.01 38.27
C ALA A 29 -4.36 15.91 37.24
N LEU A 30 -4.11 14.63 37.58
CA LEU A 30 -4.47 13.50 36.71
C LEU A 30 -5.96 13.41 36.39
N ALA A 31 -6.83 13.58 37.41
CA ALA A 31 -8.27 13.59 37.21
C ALA A 31 -8.73 14.80 36.37
N ARG A 32 -8.10 15.97 36.59
CA ARG A 32 -8.38 17.20 35.82
C ARG A 32 -7.96 17.06 34.36
N LEU A 33 -6.77 16.53 34.09
CA LEU A 33 -6.27 16.22 32.74
C LEU A 33 -7.25 15.30 32.00
N SER A 34 -7.61 14.17 32.63
CA SER A 34 -8.56 13.20 32.09
C SER A 34 -9.91 13.84 31.73
N ALA A 35 -10.42 14.73 32.59
CA ALA A 35 -11.67 15.44 32.37
C ALA A 35 -11.61 16.51 31.26
N LEU A 36 -10.44 17.05 30.95
CA LEU A 36 -10.22 18.00 29.84
C LEU A 36 -10.02 17.25 28.52
N GLU A 37 -9.20 16.20 28.49
CA GLU A 37 -8.97 15.38 27.29
C GLU A 37 -10.26 14.70 26.80
N ALA A 38 -11.10 14.22 27.71
CA ALA A 38 -12.41 13.65 27.38
C ALA A 38 -13.39 14.65 26.73
N ARG A 39 -13.14 15.97 26.87
CA ARG A 39 -13.94 17.05 26.24
C ARG A 39 -13.36 17.52 24.91
N VAL A 40 -12.05 17.41 24.74
CA VAL A 40 -11.36 17.72 23.47
C VAL A 40 -11.47 16.57 22.48
N ARG A 41 -11.49 15.32 22.96
CA ARG A 41 -11.81 14.16 22.11
C ARG A 41 -13.25 14.30 21.58
N PRO A 42 -13.47 14.33 20.26
CA PRO A 42 -14.80 14.28 19.69
C PRO A 42 -15.52 13.01 20.16
N ALA A 43 -16.80 13.12 20.52
CA ALA A 43 -17.60 11.96 20.88
C ALA A 43 -17.63 10.97 19.69
N PRO A 44 -17.28 9.69 19.88
CA PRO A 44 -17.42 8.68 18.83
C PRO A 44 -18.91 8.42 18.59
N GLY A 45 -19.52 9.17 17.68
CA GLY A 45 -20.96 9.08 17.39
C GLY A 45 -21.57 10.28 16.67
N THR A 46 -20.96 11.47 16.70
CA THR A 46 -21.42 12.57 15.82
C THR A 46 -20.87 12.35 14.41
N ALA A 47 -21.58 11.53 13.64
CA ALA A 47 -21.44 11.53 12.19
C ALA A 47 -21.59 12.98 11.70
N ARG A 48 -20.57 13.47 11.00
CA ARG A 48 -20.58 14.79 10.38
C ARG A 48 -21.73 14.79 9.36
N PRO A 49 -22.74 15.67 9.46
CA PRO A 49 -23.71 15.82 8.39
C PRO A 49 -22.95 16.17 7.12
N ASP A 50 -23.28 15.50 6.01
CA ASP A 50 -22.59 15.70 4.74
C ASP A 50 -22.55 17.19 4.39
N ALA A 51 -21.34 17.65 4.03
CA ALA A 51 -21.17 18.99 3.49
C ALA A 51 -21.78 19.00 2.07
N ALA A 52 -23.06 19.36 2.01
CA ALA A 52 -23.81 19.43 0.77
C ALA A 52 -23.11 20.35 -0.25
N ALA A 53 -22.74 19.77 -1.40
CA ALA A 53 -22.59 20.55 -2.63
C ALA A 53 -23.99 20.98 -3.11
N PRO A 54 -24.15 22.18 -3.70
CA PRO A 54 -25.47 22.76 -3.96
C PRO A 54 -26.22 21.99 -5.05
N GLY A 55 -27.52 21.81 -4.84
CA GLY A 55 -28.38 21.10 -5.78
C GLY A 55 -28.82 21.96 -6.96
N ASN A 56 -29.04 21.31 -8.10
CA ASN A 56 -30.01 21.76 -9.10
C ASN A 56 -31.25 20.88 -8.97
N GLY A 57 -32.26 21.37 -8.25
CA GLY A 57 -33.60 20.79 -8.30
C GLY A 57 -34.36 21.38 -9.48
N ILE A 58 -34.80 20.52 -10.40
CA ILE A 58 -36.01 20.77 -11.19
C ILE A 58 -36.85 19.51 -11.07
N THR A 59 -37.87 19.59 -10.24
CA THR A 59 -39.01 18.67 -10.26
C THR A 59 -40.00 19.22 -11.27
N GLU A 60 -40.53 18.39 -12.15
CA GLU A 60 -41.94 18.47 -12.53
C GLU A 60 -42.38 17.07 -13.00
N ASP A 61 -43.61 16.72 -12.68
CA ASP A 61 -44.25 15.41 -12.90
C ASP A 61 -45.18 15.45 -14.14
N ALA A 62 -45.83 14.32 -14.44
CA ALA A 62 -46.95 14.11 -15.36
C ALA A 62 -46.66 13.82 -16.85
N ALA A 63 -47.06 12.61 -17.24
CA ALA A 63 -47.65 12.27 -18.56
C ALA A 63 -49.21 12.45 -18.46
N PRO A 64 -50.06 12.20 -19.48
CA PRO A 64 -49.81 11.61 -20.81
C PRO A 64 -50.57 12.35 -21.96
N ASP A 65 -51.21 11.60 -22.86
CA ASP A 65 -52.00 11.93 -24.07
C ASP A 65 -51.20 12.44 -25.29
N ASP A 66 -51.28 11.87 -26.51
CA ASP A 66 -52.33 11.19 -27.32
C ASP A 66 -52.87 12.09 -28.44
N ALA A 67 -52.64 11.66 -29.68
CA ALA A 67 -53.27 12.13 -30.91
C ALA A 67 -52.74 11.29 -32.10
N ALA A 68 -53.54 10.35 -32.59
CA ALA A 68 -53.21 9.49 -33.73
C ALA A 68 -53.77 10.06 -35.08
N PRO A 69 -54.37 9.27 -36.00
CA PRO A 69 -53.98 9.16 -37.43
C PRO A 69 -55.07 9.82 -38.33
N PRO A 70 -55.46 9.34 -39.54
CA PRO A 70 -54.87 8.47 -40.58
C PRO A 70 -54.71 9.28 -41.91
N ALA A 71 -54.63 8.81 -43.16
CA ALA A 71 -54.87 7.53 -43.87
C ALA A 71 -54.01 7.55 -45.18
N ASP A 72 -54.13 6.73 -46.24
CA ASP A 72 -54.96 5.57 -46.66
C ASP A 72 -54.18 4.86 -47.82
N ALA A 73 -54.51 3.71 -48.44
CA ALA A 73 -55.58 2.71 -48.32
C ALA A 73 -55.09 1.33 -48.89
N SER A 74 -55.93 0.29 -48.77
CA SER A 74 -56.26 -0.82 -49.71
C SER A 74 -55.23 -1.42 -50.71
N ALA A 75 -55.21 -2.73 -51.02
CA ALA A 75 -55.89 -3.90 -50.46
C ALA A 75 -55.18 -5.20 -50.91
N ASP A 76 -55.24 -6.23 -50.05
CA ASP A 76 -55.57 -7.64 -50.29
C ASP A 76 -55.64 -8.18 -51.75
N GLU A 77 -54.90 -9.25 -52.10
CA GLU A 77 -55.33 -10.65 -51.88
C GLU A 77 -54.19 -11.65 -52.28
N ALA A 78 -54.47 -12.96 -52.23
CA ALA A 78 -53.48 -14.04 -52.15
C ALA A 78 -52.79 -14.47 -53.47
N SER A 79 -51.55 -14.97 -53.35
CA SER A 79 -50.95 -15.99 -54.22
C SER A 79 -49.66 -16.59 -53.61
N GLU A 80 -49.72 -17.84 -53.18
CA GLU A 80 -48.55 -18.75 -53.16
C GLU A 80 -48.59 -19.64 -54.42
N PRO A 81 -47.48 -20.27 -54.89
CA PRO A 81 -46.12 -20.26 -54.34
C PRO A 81 -45.04 -19.86 -55.38
N LEU A 82 -43.78 -19.70 -54.93
CA LEU A 82 -42.54 -20.29 -55.52
C LEU A 82 -41.27 -19.50 -55.12
N GLY A 83 -40.62 -19.95 -54.03
CA GLY A 83 -39.16 -19.99 -53.89
C GLY A 83 -38.32 -18.71 -54.03
N HIS A 84 -38.01 -18.06 -52.90
CA HIS A 84 -36.67 -17.50 -52.70
C HIS A 84 -36.16 -17.72 -51.27
N ALA A 85 -34.90 -18.17 -51.14
CA ALA A 85 -34.33 -18.57 -49.86
C ALA A 85 -33.95 -17.35 -48.98
N PRO A 86 -34.09 -17.42 -47.65
CA PRO A 86 -33.75 -16.31 -46.76
C PRO A 86 -32.22 -16.05 -46.74
N PRO A 87 -31.78 -14.79 -46.64
CA PRO A 87 -30.37 -14.43 -46.73
C PRO A 87 -29.60 -14.89 -45.47
N ARG A 88 -29.00 -16.08 -45.55
CA ARG A 88 -28.07 -16.66 -44.54
C ARG A 88 -26.86 -15.75 -44.17
N ARG A 89 -26.70 -14.60 -44.85
CA ARG A 89 -25.67 -13.57 -44.57
C ARG A 89 -25.91 -12.78 -43.27
N SER A 90 -27.12 -12.68 -42.72
CA SER A 90 -27.33 -11.87 -41.49
C SER A 90 -26.71 -12.52 -40.25
N ARG A 91 -27.02 -13.78 -39.94
CA ARG A 91 -26.47 -14.51 -38.76
C ARG A 91 -24.94 -14.49 -38.70
N ARG A 92 -24.24 -14.61 -39.83
CA ARG A 92 -22.77 -14.52 -39.86
C ARG A 92 -22.26 -13.13 -39.48
N ARG A 93 -22.93 -12.05 -39.90
CA ARG A 93 -22.59 -10.67 -39.50
C ARG A 93 -22.88 -10.44 -38.00
N SER A 94 -24.00 -10.93 -37.48
CA SER A 94 -24.33 -10.86 -36.05
C SER A 94 -23.32 -11.60 -35.17
N LEU A 95 -22.88 -12.79 -35.58
CA LEU A 95 -21.85 -13.56 -34.88
C LEU A 95 -20.48 -12.86 -34.93
N LEU A 96 -20.11 -12.25 -36.06
CA LEU A 96 -18.87 -11.47 -36.17
C LEU A 96 -18.89 -10.21 -35.28
N LEU A 97 -20.04 -9.53 -35.18
CA LEU A 97 -20.22 -8.38 -34.28
C LEU A 97 -20.12 -8.78 -32.80
N LEU A 98 -20.76 -9.89 -32.41
CA LEU A 98 -20.65 -10.43 -31.05
C LEU A 98 -19.21 -10.89 -30.72
N ALA A 99 -18.51 -11.52 -31.66
CA ALA A 99 -17.12 -11.91 -31.50
C ALA A 99 -16.20 -10.68 -31.36
N ALA A 100 -16.44 -9.61 -32.14
CA ALA A 100 -15.69 -8.36 -32.02
C ALA A 100 -15.93 -7.68 -30.67
N LEU A 101 -17.18 -7.62 -30.20
CA LEU A 101 -17.54 -7.09 -28.88
C LEU A 101 -16.88 -7.89 -27.74
N ALA A 102 -16.92 -9.23 -27.80
CA ALA A 102 -16.27 -10.10 -26.83
C ALA A 102 -14.73 -9.93 -26.84
N ALA A 103 -14.12 -9.81 -28.02
CA ALA A 103 -12.69 -9.55 -28.15
C ALA A 103 -12.29 -8.18 -27.57
N THR A 104 -13.05 -7.12 -27.85
CA THR A 104 -12.79 -5.79 -27.27
C THR A 104 -12.98 -5.78 -25.76
N ALA A 105 -13.98 -6.48 -25.22
CA ALA A 105 -14.17 -6.62 -23.78
C ALA A 105 -13.02 -7.40 -23.12
N ALA A 106 -12.56 -8.50 -23.72
CA ALA A 106 -11.42 -9.27 -23.24
C ALA A 106 -10.11 -8.46 -23.25
N VAL A 107 -9.86 -7.68 -24.32
CA VAL A 107 -8.69 -6.78 -24.40
C VAL A 107 -8.79 -5.66 -23.37
N ALA A 108 -9.96 -5.06 -23.15
CA ALA A 108 -10.16 -4.02 -22.14
C ALA A 108 -9.95 -4.56 -20.71
N VAL A 109 -10.51 -5.73 -20.38
CA VAL A 109 -10.31 -6.38 -19.07
C VAL A 109 -8.84 -6.76 -18.87
N GLY A 110 -8.19 -7.35 -19.87
CA GLY A 110 -6.77 -7.67 -19.83
C GLY A 110 -5.88 -6.45 -19.61
N ALA A 111 -6.10 -5.37 -20.38
CA ALA A 111 -5.39 -4.11 -20.23
C ALA A 111 -5.61 -3.46 -18.86
N THR A 112 -6.83 -3.55 -18.31
CA THR A 112 -7.14 -3.02 -16.97
C THR A 112 -6.42 -3.81 -15.88
N LEU A 113 -6.43 -5.14 -15.95
CA LEU A 113 -5.73 -6.01 -15.00
C LEU A 113 -4.20 -5.79 -15.03
N LEU A 114 -3.62 -5.65 -16.22
CA LEU A 114 -2.20 -5.31 -16.39
C LEU A 114 -1.86 -3.90 -15.86
N ALA A 115 -2.76 -2.92 -16.06
CA ALA A 115 -2.58 -1.57 -15.53
C ALA A 115 -2.70 -1.49 -14.00
N THR A 116 -3.53 -2.31 -13.36
CA THR A 116 -3.63 -2.38 -11.89
C THR A 116 -2.60 -3.31 -11.24
N ALA A 117 -1.99 -4.23 -12.00
CA ALA A 117 -0.89 -5.08 -11.55
C ALA A 117 0.49 -4.41 -11.68
N GLY A 118 0.56 -3.21 -12.27
CA GLY A 118 1.76 -2.39 -12.24
C GLY A 118 1.95 -1.81 -10.84
N ASP A 119 2.76 -2.47 -10.01
CA ASP A 119 3.17 -1.98 -8.69
C ASP A 119 3.68 -0.53 -8.77
N GLY A 120 2.86 0.42 -8.29
CA GLY A 120 3.16 1.85 -8.23
C GLY A 120 4.22 2.22 -7.18
N GLN A 121 5.20 1.33 -6.96
CA GLN A 121 6.34 1.58 -6.10
C GLN A 121 7.24 2.64 -6.75
N PRO A 122 7.64 3.70 -6.03
CA PRO A 122 8.50 4.74 -6.58
C PRO A 122 9.92 4.21 -6.86
N GLY A 123 10.53 4.73 -7.92
CA GLY A 123 11.88 4.40 -8.35
C GLY A 123 11.95 3.28 -9.39
N ARG A 124 13.05 3.25 -10.14
CA ARG A 124 13.35 2.23 -11.15
C ARG A 124 13.90 0.98 -10.47
N GLU A 125 13.45 -0.20 -10.89
CA GLU A 125 14.06 -1.47 -10.45
C GLU A 125 15.47 -1.62 -11.04
N VAL A 126 16.45 -1.89 -10.16
CA VAL A 126 17.88 -1.98 -10.49
C VAL A 126 18.50 -3.33 -10.12
N ALA A 127 17.82 -4.15 -9.32
CA ALA A 127 18.11 -5.56 -9.12
C ALA A 127 16.93 -6.29 -8.45
N VAL A 128 16.91 -7.60 -8.61
CA VAL A 128 16.15 -8.55 -7.78
C VAL A 128 17.17 -9.51 -7.20
N LEU A 129 17.18 -9.67 -5.87
CA LEU A 129 18.16 -10.47 -5.15
C LEU A 129 17.44 -11.65 -4.50
N PRO A 130 17.69 -12.90 -4.93
CA PRO A 130 17.07 -14.07 -4.30
C PRO A 130 17.62 -14.25 -2.87
N LEU A 131 16.74 -14.66 -1.95
CA LEU A 131 17.18 -15.07 -0.62
C LEU A 131 17.61 -16.54 -0.66
N SER A 132 18.84 -16.79 -0.20
CA SER A 132 19.39 -18.13 0.01
C SER A 132 19.47 -18.43 1.50
N ASN A 133 19.45 -19.72 1.86
CA ASN A 133 19.80 -20.13 3.23
C ASN A 133 21.14 -19.50 3.60
N GLY A 134 21.20 -18.88 4.79
CA GLY A 134 22.24 -17.91 5.15
C GLY A 134 23.62 -18.36 4.71
N THR A 135 24.22 -17.61 3.79
CA THR A 135 25.64 -17.76 3.49
C THR A 135 26.39 -17.35 4.74
N ASP A 136 27.33 -18.16 5.21
CA ASP A 136 28.17 -17.81 6.36
C ASP A 136 28.91 -16.50 6.05
N LEU A 137 28.39 -15.39 6.57
CA LEU A 137 28.95 -14.05 6.47
C LEU A 137 30.18 -14.01 7.39
N PRO A 138 31.43 -14.02 6.86
CA PRO A 138 32.59 -14.22 7.71
C PRO A 138 32.76 -13.07 8.71
N GLY A 139 32.90 -13.39 9.99
CA GLY A 139 32.96 -12.41 11.07
C GLY A 139 31.61 -11.97 11.66
N TRP A 140 30.47 -12.44 11.12
CA TRP A 140 29.13 -12.17 11.64
C TRP A 140 28.59 -13.28 12.55
N GLU A 141 29.40 -14.29 12.85
CA GLU A 141 29.03 -15.46 13.64
C GLU A 141 28.65 -15.06 15.08
N GLY A 142 27.52 -15.58 15.59
CA GLY A 142 27.06 -15.29 16.96
C GLY A 142 26.50 -13.88 17.19
N LEU A 143 26.38 -13.03 16.16
CA LEU A 143 25.77 -11.69 16.26
C LEU A 143 24.23 -11.70 16.20
N GLY A 144 23.58 -12.86 16.37
CA GLY A 144 22.11 -12.99 16.35
C GLY A 144 21.50 -13.06 14.95
N PHE A 145 22.29 -13.45 13.95
CA PHE A 145 21.82 -13.77 12.59
C PHE A 145 21.64 -15.28 12.34
N ASP A 146 21.73 -16.09 13.39
CA ASP A 146 21.57 -17.55 13.31
C ASP A 146 20.19 -17.92 12.74
N GLY A 147 20.16 -18.79 11.72
CA GLY A 147 18.92 -19.18 11.03
C GLY A 147 18.30 -18.08 10.15
N SER A 148 19.02 -16.99 9.88
CA SER A 148 18.61 -16.01 8.86
C SER A 148 18.83 -16.51 7.42
N VAL A 149 18.19 -15.85 6.47
CA VAL A 149 18.43 -16.05 5.03
C VAL A 149 19.01 -14.77 4.44
N THR A 150 19.95 -14.89 3.51
CA THR A 150 20.77 -13.79 2.99
C THR A 150 20.68 -13.66 1.48
N THR A 151 20.95 -12.47 0.96
CA THR A 151 21.26 -12.29 -0.47
C THR A 151 22.73 -12.59 -0.76
N GLU A 152 23.09 -12.67 -2.04
CA GLU A 152 24.47 -12.47 -2.48
C GLU A 152 24.94 -11.02 -2.22
N ASP A 153 26.22 -10.74 -2.49
CA ASP A 153 26.78 -9.38 -2.43
C ASP A 153 26.11 -8.44 -3.46
N PHE A 154 25.68 -7.29 -2.98
CA PHE A 154 25.15 -6.19 -3.78
C PHE A 154 26.04 -4.94 -3.62
N GLY A 155 27.23 -5.00 -4.22
CA GLY A 155 28.17 -3.87 -4.23
C GLY A 155 28.80 -3.60 -2.87
N GLY A 156 29.20 -4.66 -2.15
CA GLY A 156 29.72 -4.58 -0.78
C GLY A 156 28.66 -4.53 0.32
N LEU A 157 27.39 -4.81 -0.03
CA LEU A 157 26.28 -4.95 0.91
C LEU A 157 25.66 -6.34 0.83
N THR A 158 25.22 -6.87 1.98
CA THR A 158 24.36 -8.06 2.04
C THR A 158 23.04 -7.68 2.73
N VAL A 159 21.92 -8.20 2.22
CA VAL A 159 20.63 -8.09 2.91
C VAL A 159 20.38 -9.37 3.67
N VAL A 160 20.17 -9.24 4.98
CA VAL A 160 19.86 -10.34 5.89
C VAL A 160 18.39 -10.25 6.29
N ARG A 161 17.61 -11.31 6.04
CA ARG A 161 16.23 -11.45 6.53
C ARG A 161 16.23 -12.30 7.79
N GLN A 162 15.92 -11.65 8.91
CA GLN A 162 15.67 -12.30 10.20
C GLN A 162 14.17 -12.54 10.34
N SER A 163 13.76 -13.80 10.43
CA SER A 163 12.40 -14.18 10.85
C SER A 163 12.30 -14.04 12.37
N LEU A 164 11.43 -13.17 12.86
CA LEU A 164 11.10 -13.08 14.28
C LEU A 164 10.08 -14.18 14.61
N PRO A 165 10.43 -15.20 15.42
CA PRO A 165 9.47 -16.21 15.85
C PRO A 165 8.45 -15.55 16.77
N ALA A 166 7.15 -15.83 16.55
CA ALA A 166 6.06 -15.24 17.32
C ALA A 166 6.21 -15.44 18.84
N ASP A 167 6.87 -16.53 19.25
CA ASP A 167 6.89 -17.04 20.63
C ASP A 167 8.28 -17.01 21.29
N THR A 168 9.27 -16.33 20.72
CA THR A 168 10.58 -16.20 21.40
C THR A 168 10.50 -15.24 22.58
N GLY A 169 10.27 -15.81 23.77
CA GLY A 169 10.23 -15.13 25.06
C GLY A 169 11.55 -14.51 25.56
N LEU A 170 12.43 -14.06 24.66
CA LEU A 170 13.66 -13.34 25.04
C LEU A 170 13.31 -11.96 25.60
N THR A 171 13.50 -11.84 26.91
CA THR A 171 13.21 -10.67 27.75
C THR A 171 14.32 -9.63 27.70
N VAL A 172 14.57 -9.04 26.53
CA VAL A 172 15.39 -7.82 26.41
C VAL A 172 14.55 -6.71 25.78
N VAL A 173 14.12 -5.77 26.64
CA VAL A 173 13.16 -4.68 26.37
C VAL A 173 11.76 -5.16 25.98
N ARG A 174 10.78 -4.94 26.88
CA ARG A 174 9.34 -5.16 26.62
C ARG A 174 8.76 -4.08 25.70
N GLN A 175 9.20 -4.07 24.43
CA GLN A 175 8.28 -3.63 23.38
C GLN A 175 7.06 -4.57 23.41
N ARG A 176 5.85 -4.02 23.32
CA ARG A 176 4.63 -4.83 23.19
C ARG A 176 4.61 -5.44 21.79
N ARG A 177 5.39 -6.52 21.58
CA ARG A 177 5.46 -7.22 20.29
C ARG A 177 4.10 -7.83 19.98
N SER A 178 3.58 -7.50 18.81
CA SER A 178 2.41 -8.16 18.22
C SER A 178 2.72 -9.63 17.98
N SER A 179 1.77 -10.55 18.19
CA SER A 179 1.94 -11.99 17.97
C SER A 179 1.96 -12.39 16.47
N SER A 180 2.18 -11.42 15.59
CA SER A 180 2.33 -11.62 14.16
C SER A 180 3.76 -12.08 13.87
N ALA A 181 3.92 -13.26 13.28
CA ALA A 181 5.18 -13.68 12.67
C ALA A 181 5.65 -12.58 11.70
N GLY A 182 6.83 -12.01 11.99
CA GLY A 182 7.36 -10.86 11.27
C GLY A 182 8.71 -11.19 10.65
N SER A 183 9.05 -10.50 9.56
CA SER A 183 10.39 -10.51 8.99
C SER A 183 11.01 -9.13 9.13
N CYS A 184 12.28 -9.08 9.51
CA CYS A 184 13.09 -7.88 9.54
C CYS A 184 14.18 -8.00 8.49
N LEU A 185 14.28 -7.02 7.60
CA LEU A 185 15.44 -6.83 6.74
C LEU A 185 16.48 -6.00 7.49
N SER A 186 17.72 -6.45 7.39
CA SER A 186 18.91 -5.82 7.94
C SER A 186 19.92 -5.72 6.81
N ILE A 187 20.25 -4.50 6.38
CA ILE A 187 21.28 -4.24 5.37
C ILE A 187 22.61 -4.07 6.11
N VAL A 188 23.57 -4.90 5.77
CA VAL A 188 24.90 -4.95 6.40
C VAL A 188 26.00 -4.82 5.35
N ARG A 189 27.23 -4.53 5.77
CA ARG A 189 28.39 -4.67 4.87
C ARG A 189 28.81 -6.13 4.80
N THR A 190 29.11 -6.60 3.60
CA THR A 190 29.53 -7.98 3.35
C THR A 190 30.86 -8.34 4.04
N ALA A 191 31.78 -7.37 4.12
CA ALA A 191 33.18 -7.63 4.50
C ALA A 191 33.59 -7.14 5.91
N ASP A 192 32.75 -6.40 6.62
CA ASP A 192 33.12 -5.84 7.93
C ASP A 192 31.94 -5.81 8.92
N PRO A 193 31.96 -6.63 10.00
CA PRO A 193 30.96 -6.60 11.06
C PRO A 193 31.12 -5.42 12.04
N GLN A 194 32.28 -4.76 12.11
CA GLN A 194 32.54 -3.66 13.04
C GLN A 194 31.80 -2.37 12.65
N ASP A 195 31.58 -2.17 11.34
CA ASP A 195 30.74 -1.09 10.81
C ASP A 195 29.23 -1.32 11.04
N GLY A 196 28.85 -2.53 11.46
CA GLY A 196 27.53 -2.84 12.00
C GLY A 196 26.36 -2.79 11.02
N LEU A 197 25.17 -2.66 11.60
CA LEU A 197 23.89 -2.59 10.88
C LEU A 197 23.75 -1.23 10.17
N PHE A 198 23.73 -1.25 8.83
CA PHE A 198 23.68 -0.03 8.02
C PHE A 198 22.26 0.55 8.02
N PHE A 199 21.25 -0.25 7.64
CA PHE A 199 19.83 0.13 7.65
C PHE A 199 18.93 -1.07 7.93
N GLN A 200 17.73 -0.81 8.47
CA GLN A 200 16.84 -1.84 8.99
C GLN A 200 15.38 -1.47 8.72
N GLY A 201 14.54 -2.46 8.41
CA GLY A 201 13.09 -2.31 8.39
C GLY A 201 12.36 -3.64 8.57
N CYS A 202 11.29 -3.67 9.37
CA CYS A 202 10.49 -4.86 9.63
C CYS A 202 9.09 -4.77 9.02
N THR A 203 8.48 -5.93 8.77
CA THR A 203 7.04 -6.05 8.46
C THR A 203 6.18 -5.43 9.57
N ALA A 204 5.07 -4.79 9.21
CA ALA A 204 4.09 -4.26 10.16
C ALA A 204 2.66 -4.57 9.68
N GLY A 205 2.07 -5.66 10.19
CA GLY A 205 0.77 -6.14 9.73
C GLY A 205 0.82 -6.49 8.24
N ALA A 206 0.01 -5.82 7.41
CA ALA A 206 0.01 -6.00 5.95
C ALA A 206 1.17 -5.27 5.23
N PHE A 207 1.94 -4.42 5.92
CA PHE A 207 3.07 -3.74 5.29
C PHE A 207 4.31 -4.66 5.24
N PRO A 208 4.93 -4.86 4.05
CA PRO A 208 6.13 -5.69 3.91
C PRO A 208 7.34 -5.03 4.58
N ALA A 209 8.36 -5.82 4.84
CA ALA A 209 9.64 -5.30 5.33
C ALA A 209 10.33 -4.50 4.22
N VAL A 210 10.68 -3.25 4.52
CA VAL A 210 11.39 -2.36 3.60
C VAL A 210 12.49 -1.62 4.35
N ALA A 211 13.72 -1.71 3.84
CA ALA A 211 14.85 -0.88 4.27
C ALA A 211 15.24 0.06 3.12
N GLN A 212 15.51 1.33 3.42
CA GLN A 212 15.85 2.33 2.40
C GLN A 212 16.80 3.39 2.94
N PHE A 213 17.69 3.88 2.08
CA PHE A 213 18.72 4.86 2.43
C PHE A 213 19.23 5.66 1.24
N THR A 214 19.92 6.75 1.52
CA THR A 214 20.65 7.54 0.52
C THR A 214 22.13 7.16 0.55
N VAL A 215 22.74 6.90 -0.60
CA VAL A 215 24.17 6.58 -0.72
C VAL A 215 25.00 7.77 -0.22
N THR A 216 25.87 7.53 0.75
CA THR A 216 26.78 8.53 1.34
C THR A 216 28.24 8.21 1.03
N SER A 217 29.16 9.08 1.41
CA SER A 217 30.61 8.81 1.34
C SER A 217 31.05 7.60 2.17
N ALA A 218 30.26 7.21 3.19
CA ALA A 218 30.52 6.01 3.98
C ALA A 218 30.11 4.71 3.27
N ALA A 219 29.26 4.76 2.24
CA ALA A 219 28.83 3.55 1.54
C ALA A 219 30.02 2.81 0.88
N PRO A 220 29.93 1.47 0.68
CA PRO A 220 31.00 0.70 0.06
C PRO A 220 31.40 1.24 -1.32
N GLU A 221 32.65 1.06 -1.69
CA GLU A 221 33.21 1.62 -2.94
C GLU A 221 32.48 1.11 -4.18
N ALA A 222 32.31 -0.20 -4.32
CA ALA A 222 31.56 -0.82 -5.42
C ALA A 222 30.10 -0.32 -5.51
N LEU A 223 29.47 0.05 -4.38
CA LEU A 223 28.15 0.68 -4.41
C LEU A 223 28.22 2.11 -4.94
N ARG A 224 29.20 2.90 -4.49
CA ARG A 224 29.40 4.31 -4.92
C ARG A 224 29.78 4.45 -6.39
N GLU A 225 30.51 3.49 -6.95
CA GLU A 225 30.84 3.44 -8.38
C GLU A 225 29.59 3.25 -9.25
N ARG A 226 28.63 2.45 -8.77
CA ARG A 226 27.38 2.13 -9.48
C ARG A 226 26.25 3.13 -9.21
N PHE A 227 26.20 3.69 -8.00
CA PHE A 227 25.19 4.62 -7.53
C PHE A 227 25.87 5.84 -6.88
N PRO A 228 25.89 7.01 -7.54
CA PRO A 228 26.53 8.20 -6.99
C PRO A 228 26.01 8.60 -5.61
N ILE A 229 26.86 9.30 -4.84
CA ILE A 229 26.46 9.89 -3.56
C ILE A 229 25.24 10.79 -3.78
N GLY A 230 24.21 10.60 -2.95
CA GLY A 230 22.90 11.26 -3.09
C GLY A 230 21.81 10.42 -3.76
N THR A 231 22.14 9.29 -4.41
CA THR A 231 21.13 8.33 -4.89
C THR A 231 20.41 7.65 -3.73
N SER A 232 19.08 7.55 -3.77
CA SER A 232 18.29 6.79 -2.81
C SER A 232 18.04 5.38 -3.32
N LEU A 233 18.31 4.38 -2.48
CA LEU A 233 18.04 2.96 -2.71
C LEU A 233 16.98 2.45 -1.74
N ARG A 234 16.07 1.60 -2.25
CA ARG A 234 14.98 0.97 -1.51
C ARG A 234 15.01 -0.54 -1.75
N PHE A 235 15.09 -1.30 -0.67
CA PHE A 235 15.12 -2.76 -0.64
C PHE A 235 13.80 -3.24 -0.01
N ALA A 236 12.96 -3.91 -0.78
CA ALA A 236 11.66 -4.41 -0.33
C ALA A 236 11.61 -5.94 -0.39
N LEU A 237 11.11 -6.58 0.67
CA LEU A 237 10.82 -8.01 0.68
C LEU A 237 9.53 -8.28 -0.12
N GLU A 238 9.65 -9.04 -1.21
CA GLU A 238 8.54 -9.47 -2.03
C GLU A 238 8.61 -11.00 -2.19
N GLY A 239 7.77 -11.73 -1.44
CA GLY A 239 7.88 -13.19 -1.33
C GLY A 239 9.18 -13.60 -0.63
N ASP A 240 10.02 -14.37 -1.34
CA ASP A 240 11.36 -14.79 -0.89
C ASP A 240 12.50 -14.11 -1.67
N GLU A 241 12.23 -12.96 -2.29
CA GLU A 241 13.23 -12.13 -2.98
C GLU A 241 13.25 -10.70 -2.43
N ILE A 242 14.38 -10.02 -2.58
CA ILE A 242 14.55 -8.60 -2.28
C ILE A 242 14.56 -7.80 -3.59
N ARG A 243 13.54 -6.98 -3.83
CA ARG A 243 13.55 -6.02 -4.93
C ARG A 243 14.30 -4.76 -4.54
N VAL A 244 15.27 -4.37 -5.37
CA VAL A 244 16.05 -3.14 -5.20
C VAL A 244 15.60 -2.10 -6.22
N ARG A 245 15.09 -0.97 -5.73
CA ARG A 245 14.71 0.20 -6.53
C ARG A 245 15.60 1.40 -6.22
N SER A 246 15.80 2.25 -7.23
CA SER A 246 16.60 3.47 -7.17
C SER A 246 15.81 4.69 -7.63
N ASP A 247 16.07 5.87 -7.06
CA ASP A 247 15.55 7.16 -7.55
C ASP A 247 16.41 7.79 -8.66
N ALA A 248 17.59 7.22 -8.94
CA ALA A 248 18.42 7.61 -10.07
C ALA A 248 17.72 7.31 -11.41
N ARG A 249 17.94 8.19 -12.39
CA ARG A 249 17.34 8.11 -13.74
C ARG A 249 18.17 7.20 -14.65
#